data_AF-A0A2V7YPQ3-F1
#
_entry.id   AF-A0A2V7YPQ3-F1
#
_cell.length_a   1.000
_cell.length_b   1.000
_cell.length_c   1.000
_cell.angle_alpha   90.00
_cell.angle_beta   90.00
_cell.angle_gamma   90.00
#
_symmetry.space_group_name_H-M   'P 1'
#
loop_
_entity.id
_entity.type
_entity.pdbx_description
1 polymer ?
#
loop_
_entity_poly.entity_id
_entity_poly.type
_entity_poly.pdbx_seq_one_letter_code
_entity_poly.pdbx_strand_id
1 'polypeptide(L)'
;MRNQQESAERVAAAIVGVLSSMALRVECANDRSAICYAVRSTSLRLRSIVLNRAALRRLLTATNGLVKIEYLKRDLLRTAVHRAEYRYPRSRRRAAIQN
;
A
#
# COMPACT_ATOMS: atom_id res chain seq x y z
N MET A 1 -4.62 17.86 -12.85
CA MET A 1 -4.11 16.53 -12.44
C MET A 1 -3.61 16.44 -10.98
N ARG A 2 -3.28 17.56 -10.30
CA ARG A 2 -2.79 17.59 -8.89
C ARG A 2 -3.77 17.01 -7.86
N ASN A 3 -5.07 17.31 -8.03
CA ASN A 3 -6.15 16.92 -7.11
C ASN A 3 -6.31 15.38 -6.94
N GLN A 4 -6.04 14.61 -8.00
CA GLN A 4 -6.10 13.14 -7.92
C GLN A 4 -4.88 12.51 -7.25
N GLN A 5 -3.73 13.19 -7.27
CA GLN A 5 -2.51 12.74 -6.58
C GLN A 5 -2.70 12.86 -5.07
N GLU A 6 -3.17 14.02 -4.61
CA GLU A 6 -3.51 14.28 -3.20
C GLU A 6 -4.56 13.28 -2.69
N SER A 7 -5.56 12.97 -3.52
CA SER A 7 -6.59 11.99 -3.17
C SER A 7 -6.01 10.57 -2.98
N ALA A 8 -5.07 10.12 -3.83
CA ALA A 8 -4.42 8.83 -3.67
C ALA A 8 -3.54 8.76 -2.40
N GLU A 9 -2.88 9.86 -2.06
CA GLU A 9 -2.04 9.96 -0.87
C GLU A 9 -2.87 9.92 0.41
N ARG A 10 -4.04 10.56 0.41
CA ARG A 10 -5.01 10.48 1.51
C ARG A 10 -5.50 9.06 1.73
N VAL A 11 -5.84 8.33 0.66
CA VAL A 11 -6.23 6.91 0.76
C VAL A 11 -5.07 6.05 1.28
N ALA A 12 -3.86 6.27 0.77
CA ALA A 12 -2.68 5.56 1.24
C ALA A 12 -2.46 5.77 2.75
N ALA A 13 -2.51 7.02 3.22
CA ALA A 13 -2.40 7.36 4.63
C ALA A 13 -3.50 6.70 5.46
N ALA A 14 -4.75 6.69 4.98
CA ALA A 14 -5.87 6.05 5.67
C ALA A 14 -5.72 4.53 5.77
N ILE A 15 -5.16 3.87 4.73
CA ILE A 15 -4.89 2.43 4.76
C ILE A 15 -3.75 2.12 5.72
N VAL A 16 -2.64 2.86 5.62
CA VAL A 16 -1.42 2.60 6.39
C VAL A 16 -1.57 2.99 7.86
N GLY A 17 -2.40 3.99 8.16
CA GLY A 17 -2.67 4.48 9.51
C GLY A 17 -3.22 3.42 10.47
N VAL A 18 -3.71 2.27 9.97
CA VAL A 18 -4.11 1.13 10.82
C VAL A 18 -2.93 0.48 11.54
N LEU A 19 -1.70 0.71 11.07
CA LEU A 19 -0.46 0.28 11.75
C LEU A 19 0.06 1.33 12.74
N SER A 20 -0.73 2.37 13.05
CA SER A 20 -0.33 3.49 13.90
C SER A 20 0.92 4.22 13.38
N SER A 21 1.67 4.88 14.25
CA SER A 21 2.88 5.67 13.96
C SER A 21 4.09 4.83 13.51
N MET A 22 3.95 3.52 13.32
CA MET A 22 5.04 2.63 12.94
C MET A 22 5.45 2.76 11.47
N ALA A 23 4.58 3.31 10.62
CA ALA A 23 4.81 3.42 9.19
C ALA A 23 5.21 4.83 8.78
N LEU A 24 6.42 4.97 8.24
CA LEU A 24 6.99 6.23 7.77
C LEU A 24 7.02 6.26 6.25
N ARG A 25 6.57 7.37 5.67
CA ARG A 25 6.61 7.54 4.22
C ARG A 25 8.06 7.71 3.76
N VAL A 26 8.42 7.02 2.68
CA VAL A 26 9.78 7.04 2.11
C VAL A 26 9.73 7.19 0.60
N GLU A 27 10.85 7.60 0.01
CA GLU A 27 10.99 7.60 -1.45
C GLU A 27 11.00 6.18 -2.02
N CYS A 28 10.30 5.99 -3.15
CA CYS A 28 10.32 4.74 -3.87
C CYS A 28 11.54 4.70 -4.79
N ALA A 29 12.49 3.79 -4.54
CA ALA A 29 13.76 3.73 -5.27
C ALA A 29 13.61 3.65 -6.80
N ASN A 30 12.63 2.89 -7.32
CA ASN A 30 12.46 2.63 -8.76
C ASN A 30 11.04 2.85 -9.30
N ASP A 31 10.11 3.38 -8.51
CA ASP A 31 8.70 3.46 -8.92
C ASP A 31 8.01 4.75 -8.49
N ARG A 32 8.08 5.78 -9.36
CA ARG A 32 7.35 7.05 -9.17
C ARG A 32 5.83 6.89 -9.28
N SER A 33 5.33 5.74 -9.73
CA SER A 33 3.89 5.45 -9.73
C SER A 33 3.39 4.89 -8.40
N ALA A 34 4.30 4.56 -7.48
CA ALA A 34 3.99 3.99 -6.17
C ALA A 34 4.22 4.97 -5.01
N ILE A 35 3.49 4.73 -3.93
CA ILE A 35 3.67 5.34 -2.62
C ILE A 35 4.29 4.28 -1.72
N CYS A 36 5.46 4.58 -1.15
CA CYS A 36 6.23 3.65 -0.33
C CYS A 36 6.23 4.08 1.13
N TYR A 37 6.09 3.11 2.03
CA TYR A 37 6.29 3.30 3.46
C TYR A 37 7.26 2.25 3.99
N ALA A 38 8.14 2.69 4.89
CA ALA A 38 8.94 1.82 5.73
C ALA A 38 8.22 1.61 7.07
N VAL A 39 8.14 0.36 7.52
CA VAL A 39 7.53 0.00 8.81
C VAL A 39 8.63 -0.28 9.81
N ARG A 40 8.70 0.56 10.86
CA ARG A 40 9.64 0.44 11.96
C ARG A 40 8.91 -0.16 13.17
N SER A 41 8.98 -1.47 13.29
CA SER A 41 8.36 -2.23 14.38
C SER A 41 9.16 -3.49 14.70
N THR A 42 9.45 -3.73 15.97
CA THR A 42 10.10 -4.98 16.43
C THR A 42 9.11 -6.14 16.50
N SER A 43 7.82 -5.84 16.71
CA SER A 43 6.75 -6.85 16.90
C SER A 43 6.08 -7.31 15.59
N LEU A 44 6.32 -6.61 14.48
CA LEU A 44 5.78 -6.98 13.17
C LEU A 44 6.88 -7.56 12.27
N ARG A 45 6.51 -8.50 11.40
CA ARG A 45 7.40 -8.96 10.32
C ARG A 45 7.48 -7.95 9.19
N LEU A 46 6.45 -7.13 9.03
CA LEU A 46 6.37 -6.11 7.99
C LEU A 46 7.49 -5.08 8.10
N ARG A 47 8.10 -4.77 6.96
CA ARG A 47 9.18 -3.80 6.80
C ARG A 47 8.88 -2.79 5.70
N SER A 48 8.17 -3.20 4.65
CA SER A 48 7.81 -2.31 3.53
C SER A 48 6.33 -2.41 3.15
N ILE A 49 5.76 -1.28 2.75
CA ILE A 49 4.43 -1.18 2.16
C ILE A 49 4.54 -0.40 0.85
N VAL A 50 4.03 -0.97 -0.24
CA VAL A 50 4.07 -0.37 -1.57
C VAL A 50 2.66 -0.29 -2.14
N LEU A 51 2.16 0.93 -2.36
CA LEU A 51 0.81 1.16 -2.87
C LEU A 51 0.85 1.92 -4.21
N ASN A 52 0.30 1.35 -5.26
CA ASN A 52 0.26 1.98 -6.58
C ASN A 52 -0.78 3.13 -6.63
N ARG A 53 -0.36 4.34 -7.02
CA ARG A 53 -1.20 5.54 -7.08
C ARG A 53 -2.42 5.35 -7.99
N ALA A 54 -2.23 4.81 -9.19
CA ALA A 54 -3.33 4.64 -10.14
C ALA A 54 -4.37 3.63 -9.62
N ALA A 55 -3.92 2.57 -8.94
CA ALA A 55 -4.82 1.62 -8.30
C ALA A 55 -5.62 2.25 -7.15
N LEU A 56 -5.00 3.11 -6.33
CA LEU A 56 -5.71 3.84 -5.27
C LEU A 56 -6.72 4.84 -5.86
N ARG A 57 -6.37 5.54 -6.94
CA ARG A 57 -7.32 6.43 -7.64
C ARG A 57 -8.55 5.67 -8.14
N ARG A 58 -8.35 4.48 -8.71
CA ARG A 58 -9.47 3.61 -9.13
C ARG A 58 -10.36 3.17 -7.97
N LEU A 59 -9.84 3.06 -6.75
CA LEU A 59 -10.69 2.78 -5.59
C LEU A 59 -11.64 3.94 -5.29
N LEU A 60 -11.20 5.18 -5.47
CA LEU A 60 -12.05 6.34 -5.19
C LEU A 60 -13.22 6.49 -6.16
N THR A 61 -13.05 6.00 -7.40
CA THR A 61 -14.08 6.09 -8.45
C THR A 61 -14.89 4.81 -8.61
N ALA A 62 -14.55 3.74 -7.90
CA ALA A 62 -15.25 2.46 -7.99
C ALA A 62 -16.48 2.45 -7.08
N THR A 63 -17.59 1.88 -7.56
CA THR A 63 -18.84 1.73 -6.80
C THR A 63 -18.64 1.01 -5.47
N ASN A 64 -17.74 0.03 -5.41
CA ASN A 64 -17.39 -0.73 -4.20
C ASN A 64 -16.05 -0.29 -3.57
N GLY A 65 -15.58 0.91 -3.92
CA GLY A 65 -14.29 1.45 -3.53
C GLY A 65 -14.03 1.46 -2.03
N LEU A 66 -14.99 1.99 -1.27
CA LEU A 66 -14.92 2.08 0.20
C LEU A 66 -14.83 0.70 0.84
N VAL A 67 -15.67 -0.25 0.40
CA VAL A 67 -15.63 -1.64 0.89
C VAL A 67 -14.24 -2.25 0.65
N LYS A 68 -13.67 -2.02 -0.53
CA LYS A 68 -12.34 -2.52 -0.87
C LYS A 68 -11.23 -1.86 -0.04
N ILE A 69 -11.35 -0.57 0.29
CA ILE A 69 -10.42 0.11 1.21
C ILE A 69 -10.46 -0.55 2.60
N GLU A 70 -11.65 -0.83 3.14
CA GLU A 70 -11.78 -1.52 4.42
C GLU A 70 -11.21 -2.95 4.40
N TYR A 71 -11.39 -3.65 3.28
CA TYR A 71 -10.74 -4.94 3.07
C TYR A 71 -9.20 -4.82 3.06
N LEU A 72 -8.65 -3.79 2.42
CA LEU A 72 -7.19 -3.58 2.37
C LEU A 72 -6.62 -3.25 3.74
N LYS A 73 -7.35 -2.48 4.58
CA LYS A 73 -6.96 -2.23 5.97
C LYS A 73 -6.84 -3.53 6.77
N ARG A 74 -7.87 -4.38 6.70
CA ARG A 74 -7.87 -5.70 7.37
C ARG A 74 -6.81 -6.64 6.82
N ASP A 75 -6.60 -6.63 5.50
CA ASP A 75 -5.57 -7.44 4.84
C ASP A 75 -4.16 -7.01 5.21
N LEU A 76 -3.91 -5.71 5.35
CA LEU A 76 -2.64 -5.16 5.80
C LEU A 76 -2.32 -5.62 7.22
N LEU A 77 -3.27 -5.50 8.16
CA LEU A 77 -3.10 -5.96 9.54
C LEU A 77 -2.76 -7.45 9.61
N ARG A 78 -3.51 -8.29 8.88
CA ARG A 78 -3.23 -9.73 8.80
C ARG A 78 -1.86 -10.02 8.20
N THR A 79 -1.51 -9.33 7.12
CA THR A 79 -0.23 -9.53 6.44
C THR A 79 0.95 -9.08 7.29
N ALA A 80 0.78 -8.07 8.12
CA ALA A 80 1.86 -7.43 8.85
C ALA A 80 2.61 -8.37 9.80
N VAL A 81 1.91 -9.37 10.32
CA VAL A 81 2.47 -10.40 11.21
C VAL A 81 3.24 -11.46 10.43
N HIS A 82 2.90 -11.70 9.16
CA HIS A 82 3.37 -12.85 8.42
C HIS A 82 4.38 -12.54 7.31
N ARG A 83 4.35 -11.33 6.73
CA ARG A 83 5.17 -10.97 5.57
C ARG A 83 6.00 -9.72 5.81
N ALA A 84 7.18 -9.67 5.18
CA ALA A 84 8.07 -8.53 5.21
C ALA A 84 7.63 -7.37 4.29
N GLU A 85 6.89 -7.67 3.22
CA GLU A 85 6.37 -6.67 2.29
C GLU A 85 4.86 -6.82 2.10
N TYR A 86 4.17 -5.68 2.07
CA TYR A 86 2.79 -5.58 1.61
C TYR A 86 2.74 -4.76 0.32
N ARG A 87 2.10 -5.28 -0.73
CA ARG A 87 1.99 -4.60 -2.03
C ARG A 87 0.56 -4.56 -2.52
N TYR A 88 0.09 -3.37 -2.92
CA TYR A 88 -1.20 -3.17 -3.56
C TYR A 88 -1.08 -2.43 -4.91
N PRO A 89 -1.71 -2.93 -5.98
CA PRO A 89 -2.32 -4.26 -6.08
C PRO A 89 -1.26 -5.33 -5.87
N ARG A 90 -1.64 -6.48 -5.31
CA ARG A 90 -0.72 -7.63 -5.23
C ARG A 90 -0.23 -7.90 -6.64
N SER A 91 1.07 -7.76 -6.87
CA SER A 91 1.65 -8.15 -8.16
C SER A 91 1.24 -9.60 -8.37
N ARG A 92 0.40 -9.88 -9.36
CA ARG A 92 0.29 -11.24 -9.87
C ARG A 92 1.70 -11.54 -10.34
N ARG A 93 2.41 -12.37 -9.60
CA ARG A 93 3.76 -12.80 -9.92
C ARG A 93 3.70 -13.36 -11.34
N ARG A 94 4.01 -12.54 -12.35
CA ARG A 94 4.61 -13.05 -13.57
C ARG A 94 6.00 -13.43 -13.08
N ALA A 95 6.17 -14.70 -12.76
CA ALA A 95 7.48 -15.29 -12.65
C ALA A 95 8.15 -15.06 -14.02
N ALA A 96 8.84 -13.93 -14.17
CA ALA A 96 9.87 -13.81 -15.16
C ALA A 96 11.00 -14.69 -14.61
N ILE A 97 10.97 -15.96 -15.01
CA ILE A 97 12.16 -16.77 -15.15
C ILE A 97 13.04 -15.96 -16.10
N GLN A 98 14.08 -15.32 -15.57
CA GLN A 98 15.21 -14.90 -16.39
C GLN A 98 16.22 -16.03 -16.29
N ASN A 99 16.33 -16.73 -17.41
CA ASN A 99 17.27 -17.79 -17.73
C ASN A 99 18.60 -17.16 -18.13
#